data_AF-A0A7S3SGG5-F1
#
_entry.id   AF-A0A7S3SGG5-F1
#
_cell.length_a   1.000
_cell.length_b   1.000
_cell.length_c   1.000
_cell.angle_alpha   90.00
_cell.angle_beta   90.00
_cell.angle_gamma   90.00
#
_symmetry.space_group_name_H-M   'P 1'
#
loop_
_entity.id
_entity.type
_entity.pdbx_description
1 polymer ?
#
loop_
_entity_poly.entity_id
_entity_poly.type
_entity_poly.pdbx_seq_one_letter_code
_entity_poly.pdbx_strand_id
1 'polypeptide(L)'
;PRMLDDDAARWYAEQYGLTSQPAAPSSGTAELAAMPWSTPVGEGIELAFAVDTSLAVEQLEQLRRSQPAANLRECELEMVENEEYIQSRDGLIGAVDSSELLRQDESHMLWPLELDKAPNAKSMLFIDEITCVGCTFCTSVARNTFLMTSQVSSVDPANDYGTARVVQQGNDHPDVIKEAIATCPVDCIHYCTREELHLLEAHRALYMNELLAKFQGCSS
;
A
#
# COMPACT_ATOMS: atom_id res chain seq x y z
N PRO A 1 -6.52 -24.37 -18.88
CA PRO A 1 -5.77 -25.59 -18.49
C PRO A 1 -5.37 -25.51 -17.01
N ARG A 2 -6.00 -26.32 -16.15
CA ARG A 2 -5.61 -26.52 -14.75
C ARG A 2 -4.19 -27.06 -14.71
N MET A 3 -3.25 -26.42 -14.01
CA MET A 3 -2.00 -27.01 -13.53
C MET A 3 -1.19 -25.99 -12.71
N LEU A 4 -1.53 -25.85 -11.44
CA LEU A 4 -0.53 -25.73 -10.38
C LEU A 4 -0.95 -26.81 -9.40
N ASP A 5 -0.43 -28.01 -9.67
CA ASP A 5 -0.88 -29.24 -9.04
C ASP A 5 -0.62 -29.18 -7.53
N ASP A 6 -1.53 -29.77 -6.75
CA ASP A 6 -1.42 -29.97 -5.30
C ASP A 6 -0.09 -30.64 -4.88
N ASP A 7 0.63 -31.22 -5.84
CA ASP A 7 1.98 -31.76 -5.72
C ASP A 7 3.04 -30.70 -5.39
N ALA A 8 2.94 -29.49 -5.95
CA ALA A 8 3.86 -28.40 -5.65
C ALA A 8 3.70 -27.90 -4.21
N ALA A 9 2.45 -27.79 -3.75
CA ALA A 9 2.14 -27.40 -2.37
C ALA A 9 2.62 -28.44 -1.34
N ARG A 10 2.49 -29.74 -1.66
CA ARG A 10 2.98 -30.83 -0.79
C ARG A 10 4.50 -30.91 -0.73
N TRP A 11 5.19 -30.78 -1.87
CA TRP A 11 6.65 -30.77 -1.91
C TRP A 11 7.24 -29.61 -1.09
N TYR A 12 6.61 -28.43 -1.15
CA TYR A 12 7.02 -27.26 -0.39
C TYR A 12 6.79 -27.44 1.13
N ALA A 13 5.68 -28.05 1.54
CA ALA A 13 5.38 -28.30 2.96
C ALA A 13 6.34 -29.31 3.62
N GLU A 14 6.77 -30.35 2.90
CA GLU A 14 7.72 -31.35 3.40
C GLU A 14 9.15 -30.81 3.55
N GLN A 15 9.62 -29.96 2.63
CA GLN A 15 10.97 -29.37 2.71
C GLN A 15 11.16 -28.46 3.92
N TYR A 16 10.10 -27.79 4.37
CA TYR A 16 10.16 -26.80 5.45
C TYR A 16 9.48 -27.24 6.75
N GLY A 17 9.08 -28.52 6.85
CA GLY A 17 8.54 -29.10 8.10
C GLY A 17 7.20 -28.51 8.55
N LEU A 18 6.44 -27.92 7.64
CA LEU A 18 5.17 -27.24 7.93
C LEU A 18 4.01 -28.24 7.81
N THR A 19 3.78 -29.05 8.84
CA THR A 19 2.52 -29.81 8.96
C THR A 19 1.56 -29.06 9.88
N SER A 20 0.48 -28.51 9.32
CA SER A 20 -0.61 -27.92 10.10
C SER A 20 -1.78 -28.89 10.16
N GLN A 21 -2.21 -29.23 11.38
CA GLN A 21 -3.52 -29.85 11.61
C GLN A 21 -4.60 -28.75 11.58
N PRO A 22 -5.80 -29.02 11.05
CA PRO A 22 -6.90 -28.07 11.12
C PRO A 22 -7.53 -28.07 12.53
N ALA A 23 -7.64 -26.88 13.13
CA ALA A 23 -8.37 -26.66 14.38
C ALA A 23 -9.89 -26.63 14.15
N ALA A 24 -10.65 -27.26 15.06
CA ALA A 24 -12.10 -27.35 15.03
C ALA A 24 -12.80 -26.02 15.41
N PRO A 25 -14.05 -25.78 14.95
CA PRO A 25 -14.78 -24.54 15.25
C PRO A 25 -15.42 -24.58 16.65
N SER A 26 -15.13 -23.58 17.48
CA SER A 26 -15.85 -23.34 18.74
C SER A 26 -17.10 -22.50 18.49
N SER A 27 -18.27 -23.12 18.67
CA SER A 27 -19.56 -22.46 18.77
C SER A 27 -19.68 -21.68 20.08
N GLY A 28 -19.93 -20.37 20.00
CA GLY A 28 -20.26 -19.54 21.16
C GLY A 28 -21.09 -18.34 20.73
N THR A 29 -22.39 -18.40 20.98
CA THR A 29 -23.34 -17.30 20.79
C THR A 29 -23.10 -16.22 21.84
N ALA A 30 -22.72 -15.00 21.42
CA ALA A 30 -22.64 -13.84 22.30
C ALA A 30 -23.93 -13.00 22.19
N GLU A 31 -24.59 -12.88 23.32
CA GLU A 31 -25.83 -12.14 23.59
C GLU A 31 -25.58 -10.62 23.52
N LEU A 32 -26.39 -9.89 22.73
CA LEU A 32 -26.37 -8.42 22.69
C LEU A 32 -26.93 -7.86 24.00
N ALA A 33 -26.07 -7.34 24.87
CA ALA A 33 -26.48 -6.51 26.00
C ALA A 33 -26.44 -5.02 25.60
N ALA A 34 -27.60 -4.38 25.69
CA ALA A 34 -27.83 -2.96 25.40
C ALA A 34 -27.03 -2.04 26.33
N MET A 35 -26.41 -0.99 25.76
CA MET A 35 -25.69 0.05 26.50
C MET A 35 -26.66 1.04 27.17
N PRO A 36 -26.49 1.38 28.46
CA PRO A 36 -27.35 2.32 29.17
C PRO A 36 -26.82 3.75 29.07
N TRP A 37 -27.06 4.45 27.96
CA TRP A 37 -26.91 5.90 27.92
C TRP A 37 -28.30 6.54 28.06
N SER A 38 -28.75 6.66 29.31
CA SER A 38 -29.88 7.51 29.67
C SER A 38 -29.65 7.99 31.09
N THR A 39 -28.92 9.09 31.24
CA THR A 39 -28.81 9.78 32.53
C THR A 39 -29.86 10.88 32.62
N PRO A 40 -30.62 10.98 33.72
CA PRO A 40 -31.56 12.07 33.94
C PRO A 40 -30.82 13.37 34.28
N VAL A 41 -31.41 14.48 33.85
CA VAL A 41 -31.01 15.86 34.16
C VAL A 41 -31.28 16.16 35.64
N GLY A 42 -30.27 16.63 36.38
CA GLY A 42 -30.48 17.21 37.71
C GLY A 42 -29.22 17.41 38.55
N GLU A 43 -29.00 18.67 38.91
CA GLU A 43 -28.16 19.21 39.99
C GLU A 43 -26.64 19.31 39.78
N GLY A 44 -26.21 20.57 39.69
CA GLY A 44 -24.83 20.98 39.44
C GLY A 44 -23.89 20.64 40.60
N ILE A 45 -22.76 20.06 40.24
CA ILE A 45 -21.57 20.01 41.07
C ILE A 45 -20.60 21.00 40.43
N GLU A 46 -20.41 22.17 41.05
CA GLU A 46 -19.29 23.05 40.71
C GLU A 46 -17.99 22.32 41.07
N LEU A 47 -17.37 21.69 40.09
CA LEU A 47 -16.04 21.12 40.23
C LEU A 47 -15.02 22.21 39.89
N ALA A 48 -14.66 23.02 40.89
CA ALA A 48 -13.54 23.93 40.80
C ALA A 48 -12.21 23.15 40.80
N PHE A 49 -11.85 22.58 39.65
CA PHE A 49 -10.49 22.10 39.41
C PHE A 49 -9.62 23.32 39.10
N ALA A 50 -9.09 23.96 40.14
CA ALA A 50 -7.88 24.76 40.00
C ALA A 50 -6.73 23.78 39.70
N VAL A 51 -6.57 23.40 38.43
CA VAL A 51 -5.34 22.76 37.98
C VAL A 51 -4.27 23.83 38.08
N ASP A 52 -3.30 23.62 38.96
CA ASP A 52 -2.11 24.46 39.03
C ASP A 52 -1.30 24.24 37.74
N THR A 53 -1.66 25.01 36.71
CA THR A 53 -1.02 24.96 35.40
C THR A 53 0.43 25.44 35.46
N SER A 54 0.85 26.10 36.56
CA SER A 54 2.24 26.54 36.72
C SER A 54 3.18 25.36 36.86
N LEU A 55 2.81 24.34 37.65
CA LEU A 55 3.63 23.14 37.84
C LEU A 55 3.70 22.28 36.56
N ALA A 56 2.58 22.19 35.83
CA ALA A 56 2.55 21.45 34.56
C ALA A 56 3.38 22.15 33.47
N VAL A 57 3.33 23.49 33.39
CA VAL A 57 4.15 24.28 32.46
C VAL A 57 5.63 24.20 32.83
N GLU A 58 5.96 24.26 34.13
CA GLU A 58 7.34 24.19 34.61
C GLU A 58 7.96 22.79 34.38
N GLN A 59 7.18 21.72 34.57
CA GLN A 59 7.58 20.35 34.24
C GLN A 59 7.78 20.14 32.74
N LEU A 60 6.89 20.68 31.89
CA LEU A 60 7.04 20.67 30.43
C LEU A 60 8.28 21.45 29.97
N GLU A 61 8.58 22.57 30.61
CA GLU A 61 9.74 23.39 30.27
C GLU A 61 11.06 22.75 30.74
N GLN A 62 11.06 22.06 31.88
CA GLN A 62 12.19 21.23 32.32
C GLN A 62 12.42 20.05 31.36
N LEU A 63 11.36 19.38 30.89
CA LEU A 63 11.46 18.32 29.88
C LEU A 63 12.03 18.84 28.56
N ARG A 64 11.56 20.00 28.09
CA ARG A 64 12.06 20.65 26.86
C ARG A 64 13.54 21.06 26.99
N ARG A 65 13.97 21.54 28.15
CA ARG A 65 15.38 21.88 28.43
C ARG A 65 16.27 20.64 28.57
N SER A 66 15.70 19.50 28.96
CA SER A 66 16.42 18.23 29.11
C SER A 66 16.64 17.48 27.79
N GLN A 67 15.90 17.84 26.73
CA GLN A 67 16.16 17.28 25.40
C GLN A 67 17.51 17.80 24.90
N PRO A 68 18.46 16.92 24.56
CA PRO A 68 19.73 17.35 24.01
C PRO A 68 19.48 18.09 22.69
N ALA A 69 20.08 19.26 22.51
CA ALA A 69 19.91 20.10 21.32
C ALA A 69 20.26 19.40 19.99
N ALA A 70 20.97 18.27 20.05
CA ALA A 70 21.20 17.39 18.91
C ALA A 70 19.91 16.73 18.40
N ASN A 71 19.05 16.21 19.29
CA ASN A 71 17.81 15.51 18.91
C ASN A 71 16.76 16.47 18.32
N LEU A 72 16.75 17.73 18.76
CA LEU A 72 15.83 18.74 18.20
C LEU A 72 16.22 19.09 16.76
N ARG A 73 17.51 19.19 16.45
CA ARG A 73 18.00 19.45 15.08
C ARG A 73 17.81 18.26 14.15
N GLU A 74 18.03 17.04 14.65
CA GLU A 74 17.76 15.80 13.89
C GLU A 74 16.27 15.67 13.57
N CYS A 75 15.39 15.82 14.55
CA CYS A 75 13.93 15.83 14.29
C CYS A 75 13.51 16.95 13.34
N GLU A 76 14.10 18.15 13.45
CA GLU A 76 13.80 19.27 12.55
C GLU A 76 14.26 18.99 11.11
N LEU A 77 15.43 18.36 10.93
CA LEU A 77 15.91 17.91 9.62
C LEU A 77 15.02 16.81 9.02
N GLU A 78 14.67 15.79 9.80
CA GLU A 78 13.76 14.71 9.37
C GLU A 78 12.38 15.25 8.95
N MET A 79 11.86 16.23 9.68
CA MET A 79 10.59 16.90 9.33
C MET A 79 10.69 17.72 8.04
N VAL A 80 11.82 18.38 7.79
CA VAL A 80 12.06 19.17 6.57
C VAL A 80 12.23 18.28 5.33
N GLU A 81 12.98 17.18 5.45
CA GLU A 81 13.15 16.21 4.36
C GLU A 81 11.82 15.55 3.97
N ASN A 82 10.98 15.22 4.97
CA ASN A 82 9.65 14.70 4.72
C ASN A 82 8.73 15.70 4.03
N GLU A 83 8.82 16.99 4.36
CA GLU A 83 8.01 18.04 3.72
C GLU A 83 8.37 18.19 2.23
N GLU A 84 9.67 18.19 1.90
CA GLU A 84 10.13 18.24 0.49
C GLU A 84 9.68 16.99 -0.29
N TYR A 85 9.77 15.81 0.32
CA TYR A 85 9.26 14.59 -0.28
C TYR A 85 7.75 14.67 -0.53
N ILE A 86 6.95 15.04 0.47
CA ILE A 86 5.49 15.17 0.34
C ILE A 86 5.12 16.13 -0.79
N GLN A 87 5.83 17.26 -0.92
CA GLN A 87 5.59 18.25 -1.98
C GLN A 87 5.94 17.75 -3.38
N SER A 88 6.92 16.85 -3.51
CA SER A 88 7.40 16.32 -4.80
C SER A 88 6.80 14.96 -5.16
N ARG A 89 6.18 14.26 -4.20
CA ARG A 89 5.69 12.89 -4.33
C ARG A 89 4.69 12.68 -5.46
N ASP A 90 3.75 13.61 -5.65
CA ASP A 90 2.73 13.48 -6.70
C ASP A 90 3.33 13.42 -8.11
N GLY A 91 4.51 14.02 -8.32
CA GLY A 91 5.26 13.94 -9.58
C GLY A 91 5.90 12.57 -9.83
N LEU A 92 6.03 11.74 -8.80
CA LEU A 92 6.59 10.38 -8.89
C LEU A 92 5.50 9.35 -9.23
N ILE A 93 4.23 9.64 -8.93
CA ILE A 93 3.12 8.72 -9.17
C ILE A 93 3.03 8.41 -10.67
N GLY A 94 3.31 7.16 -11.00
CA GLY A 94 3.37 6.66 -12.37
C GLY A 94 4.66 7.01 -13.14
N ALA A 95 5.44 8.01 -12.71
CA ALA A 95 6.77 8.25 -13.28
C ALA A 95 7.77 7.15 -12.88
N VAL A 96 7.61 6.60 -11.67
CA VAL A 96 8.35 5.44 -11.18
C VAL A 96 7.44 4.23 -11.04
N ASP A 97 8.05 3.05 -10.97
CA ASP A 97 7.36 1.79 -10.66
C ASP A 97 6.72 1.84 -9.25
N SER A 98 5.61 1.13 -9.08
CA SER A 98 4.84 1.20 -7.82
C SER A 98 5.60 0.60 -6.64
N SER A 99 6.46 -0.41 -6.87
CA SER A 99 7.35 -0.93 -5.82
C SER A 99 8.40 0.08 -5.39
N GLU A 100 8.88 0.92 -6.32
CA GLU A 100 9.87 1.94 -6.01
C GLU A 100 9.25 3.11 -5.26
N LEU A 101 8.07 3.57 -5.68
CA LEU A 101 7.30 4.57 -4.92
C LEU A 101 7.04 4.10 -3.49
N LEU A 102 6.66 2.83 -3.30
CA LEU A 102 6.40 2.26 -1.98
C LEU A 102 7.65 2.20 -1.09
N ARG A 103 8.84 1.98 -1.66
CA ARG A 103 10.11 2.03 -0.90
C ARG A 103 10.42 3.44 -0.41
N GLN A 104 10.18 4.44 -1.25
CA GLN A 104 10.39 5.85 -0.90
C GLN A 104 9.37 6.29 0.16
N ASP A 105 8.10 5.90 0.00
CA ASP A 105 7.07 6.10 1.01
C ASP A 105 7.50 5.47 2.35
N GLU A 106 8.06 4.25 2.34
CA GLU A 106 8.56 3.60 3.55
C GLU A 106 9.72 4.36 4.19
N SER A 107 10.70 4.85 3.41
CA SER A 107 11.83 5.61 3.94
C SER A 107 11.43 6.96 4.54
N HIS A 108 10.35 7.56 4.03
CA HIS A 108 9.78 8.82 4.53
C HIS A 108 8.65 8.61 5.57
N MET A 109 8.50 7.38 6.11
CA MET A 109 7.48 7.03 7.10
C MET A 109 6.02 7.26 6.63
N LEU A 110 5.80 7.25 5.33
CA LEU A 110 4.51 7.48 4.64
C LEU A 110 3.86 6.17 4.15
N TRP A 111 3.97 5.11 4.95
CA TRP A 111 3.42 3.80 4.56
C TRP A 111 1.87 3.84 4.50
N PRO A 112 1.24 3.28 3.45
CA PRO A 112 -0.22 3.24 3.32
C PRO A 112 -0.88 2.45 4.48
N LEU A 113 -1.87 3.06 5.13
CA LEU A 113 -2.50 2.49 6.34
C LEU A 113 -3.20 1.15 6.08
N GLU A 114 -3.77 0.98 4.89
CA GLU A 114 -4.54 -0.20 4.49
C GLU A 114 -3.65 -1.39 4.08
N LEU A 115 -2.32 -1.23 4.05
CA LEU A 115 -1.38 -2.28 3.63
C LEU A 115 -0.62 -2.91 4.79
N ASP A 116 -0.60 -4.24 4.80
CA ASP A 116 0.26 -5.03 5.68
C ASP A 116 1.74 -4.85 5.32
N LYS A 117 2.58 -4.60 6.34
CA LYS A 117 4.04 -4.51 6.22
C LYS A 117 4.75 -5.88 6.22
N ALA A 118 4.04 -6.96 6.48
CA ALA A 118 4.64 -8.29 6.54
C ALA A 118 5.15 -8.70 5.14
N PRO A 119 6.40 -9.18 4.99
CA PRO A 119 6.98 -9.46 3.67
C PRO A 119 6.24 -10.57 2.93
N ASN A 120 5.72 -11.55 3.66
CA ASN A 120 4.96 -12.67 3.12
C ASN A 120 3.47 -12.37 2.90
N ALA A 121 2.98 -11.16 3.23
CA ALA A 121 1.59 -10.80 2.99
C ALA A 121 1.37 -10.52 1.50
N LYS A 122 0.32 -11.14 0.94
CA LYS A 122 -0.12 -10.90 -0.45
C LYS A 122 -1.06 -9.70 -0.51
N SER A 123 -0.56 -8.53 -0.12
CA SER A 123 -1.33 -7.28 -0.06
C SER A 123 -1.07 -6.36 -1.26
N MET A 124 0.01 -6.60 -2.02
CA MET A 124 0.39 -5.76 -3.15
C MET A 124 -0.38 -6.13 -4.40
N LEU A 125 -0.63 -5.15 -5.27
CA LEU A 125 -1.33 -5.34 -6.53
C LEU A 125 -0.37 -5.24 -7.72
N PHE A 126 -0.56 -6.12 -8.70
CA PHE A 126 0.15 -6.09 -9.97
C PHE A 126 -0.84 -6.32 -11.12
N ILE A 127 -0.62 -5.65 -12.26
CA ILE A 127 -1.38 -5.88 -13.49
C ILE A 127 -0.50 -6.60 -14.50
N ASP A 128 -0.98 -7.73 -15.01
CA ASP A 128 -0.36 -8.41 -16.15
C ASP A 128 -0.69 -7.67 -17.45
N GLU A 129 0.26 -6.87 -17.92
CA GLU A 129 0.12 -6.08 -19.15
C GLU A 129 0.00 -6.92 -20.41
N ILE A 130 0.43 -8.19 -20.40
CA ILE A 130 0.33 -9.07 -21.57
C ILE A 130 -1.13 -9.51 -21.78
N THR A 131 -1.86 -9.75 -20.69
CA THR A 131 -3.28 -10.14 -20.73
C THR A 131 -4.22 -8.95 -20.64
N CYS A 132 -3.75 -7.79 -20.17
CA CYS A 132 -4.56 -6.58 -20.07
C CYS A 132 -5.01 -6.06 -21.45
N VAL A 133 -6.33 -6.03 -21.66
CA VAL A 133 -6.94 -5.54 -22.91
C VAL A 133 -7.30 -4.05 -22.90
N GLY A 134 -6.99 -3.33 -21.81
CA GLY A 134 -7.25 -1.90 -21.74
C GLY A 134 -8.71 -1.49 -21.54
N CYS A 135 -9.51 -2.29 -20.84
CA CYS A 135 -10.93 -2.03 -20.63
C CYS A 135 -11.28 -0.80 -19.76
N THR A 136 -10.29 -0.15 -19.15
CA THR A 136 -10.38 1.05 -18.28
C THR A 136 -11.26 0.97 -17.02
N PHE A 137 -11.91 -0.15 -16.75
CA PHE A 137 -12.77 -0.28 -15.56
C PHE A 137 -12.01 -0.17 -14.24
N CYS A 138 -10.83 -0.78 -14.13
CA CYS A 138 -9.99 -0.64 -12.94
C CYS A 138 -9.63 0.82 -12.64
N THR A 139 -9.21 1.57 -13.67
CA THR A 139 -8.94 3.02 -13.56
C THR A 139 -10.21 3.80 -13.23
N SER A 140 -11.38 3.40 -13.72
CA SER A 140 -12.64 4.12 -13.42
C SER A 140 -13.12 3.91 -11.98
N VAL A 141 -12.94 2.69 -11.45
CA VAL A 141 -13.38 2.31 -10.10
C VAL A 141 -12.38 2.78 -9.04
N ALA A 142 -11.09 2.50 -9.22
CA ALA A 142 -10.00 2.80 -8.27
C ALA A 142 -8.97 3.73 -8.92
N ARG A 143 -9.37 5.00 -9.10
CA ARG A 143 -8.60 6.04 -9.82
C ARG A 143 -7.27 6.41 -9.18
N ASN A 144 -7.11 6.17 -7.88
CA ASN A 144 -5.90 6.54 -7.17
C ASN A 144 -4.86 5.42 -7.19
N THR A 145 -5.30 4.18 -7.42
CA THR A 145 -4.44 2.98 -7.46
C THR A 145 -4.02 2.63 -8.89
N PHE A 146 -4.96 2.70 -9.84
CA PHE A 146 -4.74 2.28 -11.23
C PHE A 146 -4.80 3.46 -12.19
N LEU A 147 -3.85 3.52 -13.12
CA LEU A 147 -3.85 4.47 -14.23
C LEU A 147 -3.59 3.77 -15.56
N MET A 148 -4.07 4.35 -16.65
CA MET A 148 -3.73 3.86 -17.98
C MET A 148 -2.32 4.30 -18.35
N THR A 149 -1.56 3.44 -19.04
CA THR A 149 -0.19 3.74 -19.48
C THR A 149 -0.12 5.02 -20.31
N SER A 150 -1.14 5.31 -21.11
CA SER A 150 -1.26 6.55 -21.90
C SER A 150 -1.37 7.82 -21.05
N GLN A 151 -1.74 7.72 -19.77
CA GLN A 151 -1.84 8.84 -18.84
C GLN A 151 -0.56 9.06 -18.04
N VAL A 152 0.35 8.08 -18.07
CA VAL A 152 1.47 7.95 -17.12
C VAL A 152 2.83 7.99 -17.84
N SER A 153 2.88 7.67 -19.13
CA SER A 153 4.13 7.62 -19.89
C SER A 153 4.45 8.94 -20.60
N SER A 154 5.11 9.86 -19.91
CA SER A 154 5.90 10.93 -20.54
C SER A 154 7.28 10.43 -21.02
N VAL A 155 7.67 9.21 -20.61
CA VAL A 155 8.97 8.60 -20.85
C VAL A 155 9.00 7.71 -22.11
N ASP A 156 7.84 7.21 -22.55
CA ASP A 156 7.75 6.37 -23.75
C ASP A 156 6.46 6.65 -24.54
N PRO A 157 6.46 7.61 -25.49
CA PRO A 157 5.31 7.94 -26.34
C PRO A 157 4.98 6.86 -27.38
N ALA A 158 5.77 5.78 -27.47
CA ALA A 158 5.56 4.70 -28.42
C ALA A 158 4.64 3.58 -27.89
N ASN A 159 4.32 3.58 -26.59
CA ASN A 159 3.56 2.52 -25.93
C ASN A 159 2.09 2.92 -25.70
N ASP A 160 1.40 3.31 -26.77
CA ASP A 160 -0.02 3.67 -26.81
C ASP A 160 -0.98 2.46 -26.69
N TYR A 161 -0.48 1.31 -26.22
CA TYR A 161 -1.24 0.04 -26.20
C TYR A 161 -2.40 0.00 -25.20
N GLY A 162 -2.73 1.12 -24.56
CA GLY A 162 -3.93 1.23 -23.74
C GLY A 162 -3.98 0.23 -22.59
N THR A 163 -2.85 -0.24 -22.06
CA THR A 163 -2.83 -1.11 -20.88
C THR A 163 -3.01 -0.29 -19.60
N ALA A 164 -3.49 -0.94 -18.54
CA ALA A 164 -3.56 -0.35 -17.20
C ALA A 164 -2.31 -0.73 -16.38
N ARG A 165 -1.95 0.11 -15.41
CA ARG A 165 -0.86 -0.10 -14.46
C ARG A 165 -1.29 0.25 -13.05
N VAL A 166 -0.72 -0.44 -12.07
CA VAL A 166 -0.76 0.00 -10.67
C VAL A 166 0.31 1.07 -10.52
N VAL A 167 -0.09 2.28 -10.13
CA VAL A 167 0.83 3.41 -9.94
C VAL A 167 1.07 3.73 -8.48
N GLN A 168 0.12 3.35 -7.62
CA GLN A 168 0.21 3.61 -6.19
C GLN A 168 -0.45 2.46 -5.43
N GLN A 169 0.24 1.93 -4.43
CA GLN A 169 -0.26 0.82 -3.63
C GLN A 169 -1.09 1.37 -2.46
N GLY A 170 -2.24 0.75 -2.16
CA GLY A 170 -3.02 1.04 -0.95
C GLY A 170 -3.62 2.44 -0.83
N ASN A 171 -3.82 3.15 -1.95
CA ASN A 171 -4.37 4.51 -1.93
C ASN A 171 -5.90 4.58 -2.07
N ASP A 172 -6.54 3.47 -2.47
CA ASP A 172 -7.99 3.31 -2.43
C ASP A 172 -8.39 2.30 -1.35
N HIS A 173 -9.60 2.45 -0.82
CA HIS A 173 -10.15 1.54 0.20
C HIS A 173 -10.19 0.09 -0.34
N PRO A 174 -9.89 -0.94 0.49
CA PRO A 174 -9.81 -2.33 0.03
C PRO A 174 -11.07 -2.85 -0.66
N ASP A 175 -12.25 -2.35 -0.31
CA ASP A 175 -13.50 -2.73 -1.00
C ASP A 175 -13.60 -2.17 -2.42
N VAL A 176 -13.07 -0.96 -2.67
CA VAL A 176 -12.99 -0.37 -4.01
C VAL A 176 -11.99 -1.15 -4.87
N ILE A 177 -10.88 -1.60 -4.27
CA ILE A 177 -9.92 -2.49 -4.93
C ILE A 177 -10.57 -3.82 -5.33
N LYS A 178 -11.32 -4.46 -4.42
CA LYS A 178 -12.04 -5.71 -4.74
C LYS A 178 -13.03 -5.53 -5.88
N GLU A 179 -13.75 -4.41 -5.92
CA GLU A 179 -14.64 -4.06 -7.02
C GLU A 179 -13.87 -3.88 -8.33
N ALA A 180 -12.77 -3.12 -8.30
CA ALA A 180 -11.92 -2.91 -9.48
C ALA A 180 -11.40 -4.23 -10.06
N ILE A 181 -10.97 -5.17 -9.19
CA ILE A 181 -10.56 -6.53 -9.60
C ILE A 181 -11.74 -7.28 -10.22
N ALA A 182 -12.90 -7.30 -9.56
CA ALA A 182 -14.07 -8.04 -10.01
C ALA A 182 -14.65 -7.52 -11.35
N THR A 183 -14.43 -6.24 -11.67
CA THR A 183 -14.88 -5.64 -12.95
C THR A 183 -13.97 -5.97 -14.13
N CYS A 184 -12.78 -6.54 -13.92
CA CYS A 184 -11.85 -6.84 -15.00
C CYS A 184 -12.36 -8.01 -15.88
N PRO A 185 -12.60 -7.80 -17.18
CA PRO A 185 -13.20 -8.82 -18.06
C PRO A 185 -12.24 -9.99 -18.39
N VAL A 186 -10.94 -9.81 -18.15
CA VAL A 186 -9.88 -10.78 -18.48
C VAL A 186 -9.07 -11.20 -17.26
N ASP A 187 -9.47 -10.78 -16.06
CA ASP A 187 -8.81 -11.12 -14.78
C ASP A 187 -7.29 -10.82 -14.75
N CYS A 188 -6.87 -9.70 -15.34
CA CYS A 188 -5.45 -9.33 -15.44
C CYS A 188 -4.86 -8.66 -14.18
N ILE A 189 -5.57 -8.64 -13.04
CA ILE A 189 -5.15 -7.96 -11.80
C ILE A 189 -4.89 -9.02 -10.73
N HIS A 190 -3.69 -9.01 -10.15
CA HIS A 190 -3.24 -10.07 -9.24
C HIS A 190 -2.68 -9.50 -7.94
N TYR A 191 -2.99 -10.18 -6.83
CA TYR A 191 -2.32 -9.97 -5.57
C TYR A 191 -0.97 -10.66 -5.54
N CYS A 192 0.05 -9.99 -5.03
CA CYS A 192 1.41 -10.51 -4.89
C CYS A 192 2.04 -10.04 -3.57
N THR A 193 3.14 -10.68 -3.20
CA THR A 193 4.01 -10.25 -2.09
C THR A 193 4.87 -9.06 -2.51
N ARG A 194 5.49 -8.39 -1.53
CA ARG A 194 6.33 -7.21 -1.79
C ARG A 194 7.55 -7.56 -2.65
N GLU A 195 8.17 -8.71 -2.40
CA GLU A 195 9.31 -9.20 -3.16
C GLU A 195 8.90 -9.60 -4.58
N GLU A 196 7.74 -10.27 -4.73
CA GLU A 196 7.19 -10.61 -6.06
C GLU A 196 6.90 -9.36 -6.89
N LEU A 197 6.30 -8.31 -6.29
CA LEU A 197 5.99 -7.06 -7.00
C LEU A 197 7.25 -6.46 -7.64
N HIS A 198 8.34 -6.35 -6.87
CA HIS A 198 9.60 -5.81 -7.38
C HIS A 198 10.16 -6.63 -8.55
N LEU A 199 10.12 -7.97 -8.44
CA LEU A 199 10.60 -8.85 -9.50
C LEU A 199 9.75 -8.77 -10.76
N LEU A 200 8.42 -8.68 -10.61
CA LEU A 200 7.48 -8.57 -11.72
C LEU A 200 7.66 -7.25 -12.50
N GLU A 201 7.80 -6.12 -11.79
CA GLU A 201 8.06 -4.83 -12.42
C GLU A 201 9.45 -4.77 -13.08
N ALA A 202 10.48 -5.33 -12.45
CA ALA A 202 11.81 -5.43 -13.05
C ALA A 202 11.81 -6.31 -14.32
N HIS A 203 11.11 -7.44 -14.29
CA HIS A 203 10.96 -8.31 -15.45
C HIS A 203 10.22 -7.61 -16.59
N ARG A 204 9.16 -6.85 -16.28
CA ARG A 204 8.45 -6.02 -17.26
C ARG A 204 9.39 -5.03 -17.96
N ALA A 205 10.20 -4.30 -17.19
CA ALA A 205 11.14 -3.32 -17.74
C ALA A 205 12.17 -3.97 -18.68
N LEU A 206 12.73 -5.13 -18.30
CA LEU A 206 13.68 -5.87 -19.14
C LEU A 206 13.04 -6.40 -20.42
N TYR A 207 11.87 -7.03 -20.32
CA TYR A 207 11.18 -7.62 -21.48
C TYR A 207 10.82 -6.55 -22.52
N MET A 208 10.38 -5.38 -22.08
CA MET A 208 10.06 -4.27 -22.98
C MET A 208 11.30 -3.69 -23.65
N ASN A 209 12.37 -3.49 -22.90
CA ASN A 209 13.64 -3.01 -23.45
C ASN A 209 14.23 -4.00 -24.47
N GLU A 210 14.18 -5.30 -24.19
CA GLU A 210 14.66 -6.34 -25.11
C GLU A 210 13.83 -6.44 -26.39
N LEU A 211 12.50 -6.34 -26.28
CA LEU A 211 11.62 -6.33 -27.47
C LEU A 211 11.94 -5.14 -28.36
N LEU A 212 11.99 -3.93 -27.77
CA LEU A 212 12.27 -2.69 -28.51
C LEU A 212 13.65 -2.74 -29.17
N ALA A 213 14.67 -3.22 -28.46
CA ALA A 213 16.01 -3.38 -29.02
C ALA A 213 16.05 -4.34 -30.23
N LYS A 214 15.29 -5.44 -30.19
CA LYS A 214 15.18 -6.38 -31.32
C LYS A 214 14.51 -5.75 -32.55
N PHE A 215 13.49 -4.92 -32.36
CA PHE A 215 12.79 -4.27 -33.48
C PHE A 215 13.55 -3.06 -34.04
N GLN A 216 14.23 -2.28 -33.19
CA GLN A 216 15.03 -1.12 -33.62
C GLN A 216 16.34 -1.54 -34.32
N GLY A 217 16.90 -2.70 -33.98
CA GLY A 217 18.07 -3.27 -34.65
C GLY A 217 17.81 -3.86 -36.04
N CYS A 218 16.56 -3.94 -36.50
CA CYS A 218 16.19 -4.59 -37.76
C CYS A 218 15.87 -3.60 -38.91
N SER A 219 16.11 -2.30 -38.72
CA SER A 219 16.01 -1.29 -39.78
C SER A 219 17.31 -1.23 -40.60
N SER A 220 17.50 -2.19 -41.49
CA SER A 220 18.55 -2.19 -42.53
C SER A 220 17.93 -2.19 -43.92
#